data_AF-A0AA51L187-F1
#
_entry.id   AF-A0AA51L187-F1
#
_cell.length_a   1.000
_cell.length_b   1.000
_cell.length_c   1.000
_cell.angle_alpha   90.00
_cell.angle_beta   90.00
_cell.angle_gamma   90.00
#
_symmetry.space_group_name_H-M   'P 1'
#
loop_
_entity.id
_entity.type
_entity.pdbx_description
1 polymer ?
#
loop_
_entity_poly.entity_id
_entity_poly.type
_entity_poly.pdbx_seq_one_letter_code
_entity_poly.pdbx_strand_id
1 'polypeptide(L)' 'MNVVRVLNKGETYRVYTTDRSHGGQYGLGGGYWITQMWDHISYKSY' A
#
# COMPACT_ATOMS: atom_id res chain seq x y z
N MET A 1 19.44 -6.13 11.30
CA MET A 1 19.10 -4.77 10.81
C MET A 1 17.66 -4.79 10.36
N ASN A 2 16.78 -4.00 10.98
CA ASN A 2 15.41 -3.82 10.50
C ASN A 2 15.43 -2.82 9.34
N VAL A 3 15.07 -3.26 8.14
CA VAL A 3 14.88 -2.36 7.00
C VAL A 3 13.46 -1.83 7.10
N VAL A 4 13.31 -0.55 7.45
CA VAL A 4 12.01 0.12 7.48
C VAL A 4 11.81 0.82 6.15
N ARG A 5 10.72 0.50 5.45
CA ARG A 5 10.33 1.21 4.23
C ARG A 5 9.44 2.39 4.61
N VAL A 6 9.98 3.61 4.47
CA VAL A 6 9.20 4.84 4.62
C VAL A 6 8.49 5.16 3.31
N LEU A 7 7.19 5.43 3.38
CA LEU A 7 6.38 5.83 2.23
C LEU A 7 6.16 7.34 2.27
N ASN A 8 6.68 8.08 1.30
CA ASN A 8 6.57 9.53 1.28
C ASN A 8 5.31 9.98 0.55
N LYS A 9 4.74 11.10 1.02
CA LYS A 9 3.59 11.73 0.38
C LYS A 9 3.95 12.13 -1.06
N GLY A 10 3.08 11.75 -2.00
CA GLY A 10 3.23 12.08 -3.43
C GLY A 10 3.98 11.02 -4.24
N GLU A 11 4.61 10.04 -3.61
CA GLU A 11 5.20 8.90 -4.31
C GLU A 11 4.13 7.92 -4.78
N THR A 12 4.38 7.26 -5.91
CA THR A 12 3.56 6.16 -6.41
C THR A 12 4.26 4.85 -6.17
N TYR A 13 3.53 3.88 -5.63
CA TYR A 13 4.05 2.54 -5.39
C TYR A 13 3.25 1.51 -6.18
N ARG A 14 3.97 0.50 -6.69
CA ARG A 14 3.35 -0.63 -7.35
C ARG A 14 2.64 -1.51 -6.32
N VAL A 15 1.36 -1.75 -6.57
CA VAL A 15 0.59 -2.76 -5.86
C VAL A 15 0.78 -4.10 -6.56
N TYR A 16 1.14 -5.13 -5.80
CA TYR A 16 1.36 -6.49 -6.29
C TYR A 16 0.18 -7.42 -5.99
N THR A 17 -0.57 -7.15 -4.92
CA THR A 17 -1.74 -7.93 -4.51
C THR A 17 -2.72 -7.07 -3.73
N THR A 18 -3.97 -7.50 -3.65
CA THR A 18 -5.02 -6.83 -2.87
C THR A 18 -5.74 -7.84 -2.00
N ASP A 19 -6.12 -7.45 -0.78
CA ASP A 19 -6.91 -8.27 0.14
C ASP A 19 -8.06 -7.45 0.75
N ARG A 20 -9.09 -8.12 1.27
CA ARG A 20 -10.30 -7.47 1.84
C ARG A 20 -10.24 -7.22 3.35
N SER A 21 -9.20 -7.69 4.03
CA SER A 21 -9.03 -7.50 5.48
C SER A 21 -8.85 -6.02 5.81
N HIS A 22 -9.25 -5.63 7.03
CA HIS A 22 -9.18 -4.23 7.50
C HIS A 22 -9.89 -3.20 6.61
N GLY A 23 -10.94 -3.61 5.88
CA GLY A 23 -11.67 -2.73 4.97
C GLY A 23 -11.02 -2.55 3.59
N GLY A 24 -9.98 -3.34 3.30
CA GLY A 24 -9.23 -3.31 2.03
C GLY A 24 -7.75 -3.03 2.28
N GLN A 25 -6.87 -3.76 1.61
CA GLN A 25 -5.42 -3.59 1.70
C GLN A 25 -4.71 -3.79 0.36
N TYR A 26 -3.61 -3.05 0.19
CA TYR A 26 -2.71 -3.11 -0.96
C TYR A 26 -1.34 -3.66 -0.55
N GLY A 27 -0.93 -4.78 -1.14
CA GLY A 27 0.38 -5.40 -0.89
C GLY A 27 1.45 -4.77 -1.78
N LEU A 28 2.53 -4.27 -1.18
CA LEU A 28 3.65 -3.62 -1.88
C LEU A 28 4.86 -4.53 -2.13
N GLY A 29 4.67 -5.84 -1.95
CA GLY A 29 5.73 -6.85 -1.99
C GLY A 29 6.49 -6.96 -0.66
N GLY A 30 7.26 -8.03 -0.46
CA GLY A 30 8.10 -8.21 0.74
C GLY A 30 7.36 -8.26 2.07
N GLY A 31 6.07 -8.62 2.07
CA GLY A 31 5.23 -8.64 3.27
C GLY A 31 4.70 -7.27 3.72
N TYR A 32 4.94 -6.20 2.95
CA TYR A 32 4.43 -4.87 3.24
C TYR A 32 3.00 -4.69 2.74
N TRP A 33 2.15 -4.12 3.58
CA TRP A 33 0.75 -3.85 3.30
C TRP A 33 0.38 -2.42 3.70
N ILE A 34 -0.57 -1.86 2.97
CA ILE A 34 -1.19 -0.58 3.30
C ILE A 34 -2.70 -0.77 3.35
N THR A 35 -3.33 -0.39 4.46
CA THR A 35 -4.79 -0.31 4.55
C THR A 35 -5.32 0.78 3.65
N GLN A 36 -6.40 0.49 2.94
CA GLN A 36 -7.08 1.46 2.10
C GLN A 36 -7.62 2.62 2.96
N MET A 37 -7.15 3.83 2.69
CA MET A 37 -7.53 5.06 3.37
C MET A 37 -7.96 6.08 2.32
N TRP A 38 -9.27 6.28 2.19
CA TRP A 38 -9.89 6.98 1.06
C TRP A 38 -9.43 8.44 0.94
N ASP A 39 -9.23 9.13 2.06
CA ASP A 39 -8.78 10.52 2.10
C ASP A 39 -7.25 10.68 1.97
N HIS A 40 -6.48 9.59 2.03
CA HIS A 40 -5.02 9.62 2.07
C HIS A 40 -4.34 8.95 0.88
N ILE A 41 -5.04 8.05 0.19
CA ILE A 41 -4.46 7.20 -0.86
C ILE A 41 -5.38 7.20 -2.08
N SER A 42 -4.79 7.40 -3.26
CA SER A 42 -5.46 7.16 -4.54
C SER A 42 -4.92 5.87 -5.15
N TYR A 43 -5.83 4.94 -5.47
CA TYR A 43 -5.50 3.70 -6.18
C TYR A 43 -5.94 3.78 -7.64
N LYS A 44 -5.05 3.42 -8.56
CA LYS A 44 -5.32 3.35 -10.00
C LYS A 44 -4.92 1.96 -10.51
N SER A 45 -5.88 1.24 -11.10
CA SER A 45 -5.63 0.04 -11.90
C SER A 45 -5.95 0.36 -13.35
N TYR A 46 -5.00 0.06 -14.24
CA TYR A 46 -5.20 0.11 -15.69
C TYR A 46 -5.64 -1.25 -16.22
#